data_AF-A0A4Y9XP86-F1
#
_entry.id   AF-A0A4Y9XP86-F1
#
_cell.length_a   1.000
_cell.length_b   1.000
_cell.length_c   1.000
_cell.angle_alpha   90.00
_cell.angle_beta   90.00
_cell.angle_gamma   90.00
#
_symmetry.space_group_name_H-M   'P 1'
#
loop_
_entity.id
_entity.type
_entity.pdbx_description
1 polymer ?
#
loop_
_entity_poly.entity_id
_entity_poly.type
_entity_poly.pdbx_seq_one_letter_code
_entity_poly.pdbx_strand_id
1 'polypeptide(L)' 'MSVDLAKLNSHLSTRSYVEGYTPSQADVHVYKAITSAPDASAYPAVARWYNHIKSYTAEFESFSGSSKAGEAFFGGAEA' A
#
# COMPACT_ATOMS: atom_id res chain seq x y z
N MET A 1 8.07 1.90 12.04
CA MET A 1 8.50 0.93 11.02
C MET A 1 8.21 1.55 9.67
N SER A 2 9.14 1.47 8.71
CA SER A 2 8.92 2.00 7.37
C SER A 2 8.30 0.94 6.46
N VAL A 3 7.61 1.37 5.42
CA VAL A 3 7.13 0.48 4.35
C VAL A 3 8.30 0.11 3.45
N ASP A 4 8.47 -1.18 3.18
CA ASP A 4 9.38 -1.69 2.16
C ASP A 4 8.72 -1.52 0.78
N LEU A 5 9.07 -0.42 0.11
CA LEU A 5 8.51 -0.05 -1.19
C LEU A 5 8.88 -1.05 -2.29
N ALA A 6 10.04 -1.69 -2.22
CA ALA A 6 10.47 -2.67 -3.22
C ALA A 6 9.60 -3.93 -3.14
N LYS A 7 9.40 -4.43 -1.92
CA LYS A 7 8.51 -5.58 -1.67
C LYS A 7 7.07 -5.28 -2.07
N LEU A 8 6.56 -4.10 -1.69
CA LEU A 8 5.22 -3.65 -2.05
C LEU A 8 5.05 -3.50 -3.57
N ASN A 9 6.05 -2.94 -4.27
CA ASN A 9 6.03 -2.81 -5.72
C ASN A 9 5.97 -4.15 -6.43
N SER A 10 6.76 -5.14 -5.96
CA SER A 10 6.72 -6.49 -6.53
C SER A 10 5.34 -7.13 -6.36
N HIS A 11 4.70 -6.96 -5.21
CA HIS A 11 3.34 -7.47 -4.97
C HIS A 11 2.30 -6.79 -5.87
N LEU A 12 2.32 -5.45 -5.91
CA LEU A 12 1.37 -4.65 -6.69
C LEU A 12 1.63 -4.67 -8.21
N SER A 13 2.73 -5.28 -8.66
CA SER A 13 2.96 -5.52 -10.09
C SER A 13 1.98 -6.55 -10.66
N THR A 14 1.49 -7.47 -9.83
CA THR A 14 0.54 -8.53 -10.22
C THR A 14 -0.85 -8.35 -9.60
N ARG A 15 -1.00 -7.40 -8.67
CA ARG A 15 -2.21 -7.19 -7.87
C ARG A 15 -2.59 -5.71 -7.85
N SER A 16 -3.87 -5.43 -7.65
CA SER A 16 -4.37 -4.05 -7.55
C SER A 16 -4.44 -3.53 -6.12
N TYR A 17 -4.39 -4.42 -5.13
CA TYR A 17 -4.56 -4.11 -3.70
C TYR A 17 -3.60 -4.93 -2.85
N VAL A 18 -3.42 -4.51 -1.60
CA VAL A 18 -2.61 -5.22 -0.60
C VAL A 18 -3.20 -6.61 -0.33
N GLU A 19 -4.53 -6.72 -0.23
CA GLU A 19 -5.26 -7.98 -0.14
C GLU A 19 -6.51 -7.97 -1.01
N GLY A 20 -6.98 -9.17 -1.40
CA GLY A 20 -8.23 -9.33 -2.16
C GLY A 20 -8.27 -8.61 -3.51
N TYR A 21 -9.47 -8.21 -3.90
CA TYR A 21 -9.78 -7.57 -5.20
C TYR A 21 -10.51 -6.22 -5.04
N THR A 22 -10.67 -5.74 -3.82
CA THR A 22 -11.34 -4.49 -3.46
C THR A 22 -10.49 -3.74 -2.44
N PRO A 23 -10.62 -2.41 -2.32
CA PRO A 23 -9.94 -1.64 -1.29
C PRO A 23 -10.29 -2.18 0.12
N SER A 24 -9.29 -2.26 0.99
CA SER A 24 -9.41 -2.85 2.33
C SER A 24 -8.68 -2.03 3.40
N GLN A 25 -8.90 -2.37 4.67
CA GLN A 25 -8.13 -1.78 5.78
C GLN A 25 -6.61 -2.05 5.67
N ALA A 26 -6.19 -3.12 5.00
CA ALA A 26 -4.78 -3.38 4.74
C ALA A 26 -4.17 -2.32 3.81
N ASP A 27 -4.91 -1.90 2.77
CA ASP A 27 -4.47 -0.82 1.88
C ASP A 27 -4.35 0.51 2.62
N VAL A 28 -5.36 0.83 3.45
CA VAL A 28 -5.36 2.05 4.28
C VAL A 28 -4.16 2.07 5.22
N HIS A 29 -3.84 0.93 5.85
CA HIS A 29 -2.73 0.82 6.77
C HIS A 29 -1.38 1.10 6.09
N VAL A 30 -1.13 0.46 4.93
CA VAL A 30 0.10 0.68 4.15
C VAL A 30 0.15 2.10 3.58
N TYR A 31 -0.97 2.63 3.08
CA TYR A 31 -1.07 3.97 2.52
C TYR A 31 -0.73 5.04 3.56
N LYS A 32 -1.30 4.94 4.77
CA LYS A 32 -1.04 5.89 5.87
C LYS A 32 0.41 5.89 6.33
N ALA A 33 1.14 4.78 6.15
CA ALA A 33 2.55 4.71 6.50
C ALA A 33 3.47 5.34 5.44
N ILE A 34 2.98 5.55 4.22
CA ILE A 34 3.70 6.26 3.16
C ILE A 34 3.39 7.76 3.29
N THR A 35 4.32 8.51 3.88
CA THR A 35 4.14 9.95 4.16
C THR A 35 4.36 10.85 2.93
N SER A 36 4.90 10.30 1.84
CA SER A 36 5.22 11.05 0.63
C SER A 36 5.01 10.18 -0.60
N ALA A 37 4.56 10.79 -1.70
CA ALA A 37 4.25 10.05 -2.92
C ALA A 37 5.46 9.23 -3.39
N PRO A 38 5.29 7.92 -3.69
CA PRO A 38 6.36 7.09 -4.21
C PRO A 38 6.85 7.60 -5.57
N ASP A 39 8.17 7.51 -5.83
CA ASP A 39 8.73 7.79 -7.14
C ASP A 39 8.20 6.77 -8.16
N ALA A 40 7.45 7.24 -9.17
CA ALA A 40 6.89 6.40 -10.21
C ALA A 40 7.95 5.77 -11.14
N SER A 41 9.15 6.36 -11.22
CA SER A 41 10.25 5.81 -12.01
C SER A 41 10.88 4.59 -11.33
N ALA A 42 10.96 4.62 -10.00
CA ALA A 42 11.52 3.51 -9.20
C ALA A 42 10.46 2.47 -8.83
N TYR A 43 9.25 2.92 -8.47
CA TYR A 43 8.15 2.08 -7.96
C TYR A 43 6.83 2.36 -8.69
N PRO A 44 6.74 2.06 -10.00
CA PRO A 44 5.58 2.41 -10.82
C PRO A 44 4.27 1.77 -10.32
N ALA A 45 4.33 0.51 -9.84
CA ALA A 45 3.14 -0.19 -9.37
C ALA A 45 2.63 0.40 -8.05
N VAL A 46 3.53 0.80 -7.15
CA VAL A 46 3.19 1.48 -5.89
C VAL A 46 2.67 2.88 -6.18
N ALA A 47 3.28 3.64 -7.08
CA ALA A 47 2.81 4.98 -7.42
C ALA A 47 1.38 4.96 -8.00
N ARG A 48 1.08 4.00 -8.89
CA ARG A 48 -0.28 3.75 -9.39
C ARG A 48 -1.26 3.47 -8.25
N TRP A 49 -0.93 2.48 -7.41
CA TRP A 49 -1.79 2.08 -6.28
C TRP A 49 -1.97 3.21 -5.26
N TYR A 50 -0.91 3.95 -4.93
CA TYR A 50 -0.96 5.06 -3.98
C TYR A 50 -1.92 6.16 -4.45
N ASN A 51 -1.88 6.53 -5.73
CA ASN A 51 -2.82 7.49 -6.29
C ASN A 51 -4.26 6.96 -6.31
N HIS A 52 -4.44 5.66 -6.55
CA HIS A 52 -5.74 5.01 -6.49
C HIS A 52 -6.31 5.00 -5.07
N ILE A 53 -5.54 4.56 -4.06
CA ILE A 53 -5.99 4.56 -2.66
C ILE A 53 -6.20 5.99 -2.16
N LYS A 54 -5.39 6.96 -2.61
CA LYS A 54 -5.58 8.38 -2.29
C LYS A 54 -6.96 8.91 -2.72
N SER A 55 -7.56 8.45 -3.81
CA SER A 55 -8.90 8.92 -4.19
C SER A 55 -10.00 8.44 -3.23
N TYR A 56 -9.72 7.40 -2.44
CA TYR A 56 -10.66 6.83 -1.48
C TYR A 56 -10.50 7.37 -0.05
N THR A 57 -9.72 8.42 0.18
CA THR A 57 -9.43 8.91 1.54
C THR A 57 -10.67 9.22 2.37
N ALA A 58 -11.77 9.65 1.74
CA ALA A 58 -13.03 9.93 2.42
C ALA A 58 -13.80 8.66 2.85
N GLU A 59 -13.47 7.51 2.26
CA GLU A 59 -14.17 6.23 2.46
C GLU A 59 -13.35 5.22 3.29
N PHE A 60 -12.15 5.60 3.73
CA PHE A 60 -11.23 4.71 4.46
C PHE A 60 -11.85 4.05 5.68
N GLU A 61 -12.74 4.73 6.40
CA GLU A 61 -13.40 4.18 7.59
C GLU A 61 -14.47 3.13 7.24
N SER A 62 -15.02 3.19 6.03
CA SER A 62 -16.06 2.29 5.54
C SER A 62 -15.51 1.01 4.92
N PHE A 63 -14.20 0.92 4.70
CA PHE A 63 -13.58 -0.27 4.12
C PHE A 63 -13.61 -1.44 5.09
N SER A 64 -13.92 -2.62 4.56
CA SER A 64 -13.88 -3.88 5.29
C SER A 64 -12.47 -4.46 5.33
N GLY A 65 -12.28 -5.52 6.13
CA GLY A 65 -10.98 -6.19 6.27
C GLY A 65 -10.19 -5.71 7.49
N SER A 66 -8.93 -6.15 7.58
CA SER A 66 -8.04 -5.86 8.72
C SER A 66 -6.69 -5.35 8.24
N SER A 67 -5.96 -4.63 9.09
CA SER A 67 -4.62 -4.13 8.75
C SER A 67 -3.56 -5.24 8.64
N LYS A 68 -3.89 -6.49 9.00
CA LYS A 68 -2.95 -7.61 9.18
C LYS A 68 -2.12 -7.90 7.93
N ALA A 69 -2.77 -7.93 6.76
CA ALA A 69 -2.07 -8.20 5.50
C ALA A 69 -1.08 -7.08 5.14
N GLY A 70 -1.38 -5.85 5.57
CA GLY A 70 -0.51 -4.68 5.39
C GLY A 70 0.82 -4.81 6.14
N GLU A 71 0.81 -5.43 7.33
CA GLU A 71 2.01 -5.60 8.16
C GLU A 71 3.15 -6.35 7.43
N ALA A 72 2.81 -7.22 6.47
CA ALA A 72 3.80 -7.96 5.68
C ALA A 72 4.71 -7.06 4.82
N PHE A 73 4.30 -5.82 4.57
CA PHE A 73 5.05 -4.84 3.77
C PHE A 73 5.84 -3.85 4.63
N PHE A 74 5.81 -4.00 5.95
CA PHE A 74 6.64 -3.22 6.86
C PHE A 74 7.94 -3.98 7.10
N GLY A 75 9.06 -3.33 6.84
CA GLY A 75 10.40 -3.91 6.94
C GLY A 75 11.39 -2.85 7.38
N GLY A 76 12.21 -3.18 8.38
CA GLY A 76 13.37 -2.38 8.73
C GLY A 76 14.40 -2.49 7.61
N ALA A 77 14.79 -1.36 7.03
CA ALA A 77 16.02 -1.30 6.28
C ALA A 77 17.18 -1.62 7.25
N GLU A 78 17.78 -2.79 7.09
CA GLU A 78 19.23 -3.03 7.02
C GLU A 78 19.53 -4.52 7.23
N ALA A 79 20.01 -5.16 6.17
CA ALA A 79 21.25 -5.94 6.21
C ALA A 79 21.96 -5.76 4.85
#